data_AF-A0A9C7BDU0-F1
#
_entry.id   AF-A0A9C7BDU0-F1
#
_cell.length_a   1.000
_cell.length_b   1.000
_cell.length_c   1.000
_cell.angle_alpha   90.00
_cell.angle_beta   90.00
_cell.angle_gamma   90.00
#
_symmetry.space_group_name_H-M   'P 1'
#
loop_
_entity.id
_entity.type
_entity.pdbx_description
1 polymer ?
#
loop_
_entity_poly.entity_id
_entity_poly.type
_entity_poly.pdbx_seq_one_letter_code
_entity_poly.pdbx_strand_id
1 'polypeptide(L)' 'MIVLLFLVYLAIIAFEVPRLIKKKQWRDLIAFSVFMALAVAISLPLALGVKLPNPTKLIAAVFGPLSERVLGVKPKI' A
#
# COMPACT_ATOMS: atom_id res chain seq x y z
N MET A 1 1.12 -9.78 -16.74
CA MET A 1 1.33 -8.67 -15.79
C MET A 1 1.87 -9.13 -14.44
N ILE A 2 1.25 -10.11 -13.77
CA ILE A 2 1.66 -10.57 -12.42
C ILE A 2 3.10 -11.10 -12.36
N VAL A 3 3.56 -11.87 -13.36
CA VAL A 3 4.95 -12.38 -13.40
C VAL A 3 5.97 -11.24 -13.42
N LEU A 4 5.70 -10.18 -14.17
CA LEU A 4 6.57 -9.00 -14.25
C LEU A 4 6.63 -8.25 -12.90
N LEU A 5 5.49 -8.19 -12.20
CA LEU A 5 5.39 -7.59 -10.85
C LEU A 5 6.32 -8.30 -9.87
N PHE A 6 6.27 -9.64 -9.82
CA PHE A 6 7.16 -10.43 -8.98
C PHE A 6 8.62 -10.26 -9.37
N LEU A 7 8.93 -10.22 -10.67
CA LEU A 7 10.29 -10.04 -11.15
C LEU A 7 10.90 -8.71 -10.67
N VAL A 8 10.11 -7.63 -10.70
CA VAL A 8 10.52 -6.31 -10.19
C VAL A 8 10.77 -6.37 -8.68
N TYR A 9 9.87 -6.96 -7.90
CA TYR A 9 10.07 -7.09 -6.45
C TYR A 9 11.31 -7.92 -6.11
N LEU A 10 11.54 -9.04 -6.80
CA LEU A 10 12.74 -9.86 -6.62
C LEU A 10 14.01 -9.08 -6.96
N ALA A 11 14.01 -8.32 -8.06
CA ALA A 11 15.16 -7.50 -8.42
C ALA A 11 15.48 -6.47 -7.33
N ILE A 12 14.48 -5.74 -6.85
CA ILE A 12 14.66 -4.75 -5.77
C ILE A 12 15.22 -5.41 -4.51
N ILE A 13 14.66 -6.55 -4.08
CA ILE A 13 15.13 -7.30 -2.91
C ILE A 13 16.59 -7.75 -3.11
N ALA A 14 16.92 -8.29 -4.28
CA ALA A 14 18.25 -8.79 -4.60
C ALA A 14 19.32 -7.69 -4.63
N PHE A 15 18.96 -6.45 -4.96
CA PHE A 15 19.90 -5.32 -4.91
C PHE A 15 19.99 -4.69 -3.51
N GLU A 16 18.85 -4.48 -2.85
CA GLU A 16 18.77 -3.68 -1.63
C GLU A 16 19.14 -4.50 -0.38
N VAL A 17 18.57 -5.71 -0.21
CA VAL A 17 18.80 -6.56 0.97
C VAL A 17 20.27 -6.89 1.23
N PRO A 18 21.07 -7.39 0.27
CA PRO A 18 22.47 -7.70 0.54
C PRO A 18 23.29 -6.44 0.82
N ARG A 19 22.92 -5.29 0.23
CA ARG A 19 23.57 -4.01 0.51
C ARG A 19 23.34 -3.58 1.96
N LEU A 20 22.10 -3.69 2.45
CA LEU A 20 21.75 -3.32 3.84
C LEU A 20 22.36 -4.28 4.87
N ILE A 21 22.38 -5.59 4.58
CA ILE A 21 23.01 -6.59 5.45
C ILE A 21 24.51 -6.35 5.54
N LYS A 22 25.20 -6.10 4.42
CA LYS A 22 26.64 -5.81 4.40
C LYS A 22 26.99 -4.57 5.23
N LYS A 23 26.12 -3.56 5.23
CA LYS A 23 26.30 -2.34 6.02
C LYS A 23 25.81 -2.46 7.48
N LYS A 24 25.30 -3.63 7.90
CA LYS A 24 24.69 -3.87 9.21
C LYS A 24 23.56 -2.87 9.56
N GLN A 25 22.87 -2.35 8.55
CA GLN A 25 21.80 -1.37 8.69
C GLN A 25 20.46 -2.07 8.97
N TRP A 26 20.35 -2.70 10.15
CA TRP A 26 19.16 -3.48 10.53
C TRP A 26 17.89 -2.64 10.64
N ARG A 27 18.00 -1.38 11.10
CA ARG A 27 16.86 -0.46 11.18
C ARG A 27 16.30 -0.16 9.78
N ASP A 28 17.19 0.08 8.83
CA ASP A 28 16.80 0.37 7.45
C ASP A 28 16.25 -0.89 6.78
N LEU A 29 16.76 -2.07 7.15
CA LEU A 29 16.27 -3.36 6.63
C LEU A 29 14.84 -3.61 7.09
N ILE A 30 14.53 -3.30 8.35
CA ILE A 30 13.16 -3.38 8.89
C ILE A 30 12.26 -2.39 8.16
N ALA A 31 12.67 -1.13 8.02
CA ALA A 31 11.88 -0.13 7.31
C ALA A 31 11.59 -0.57 5.86
N PHE A 32 12.63 -0.98 5.11
CA PHE A 32 12.49 -1.51 3.77
C PHE A 32 11.53 -2.71 3.72
N SER A 33 11.67 -3.66 4.64
CA SER A 33 10.82 -4.85 4.68
C SER A 33 9.35 -4.52 4.95
N VAL A 34 9.08 -3.56 5.83
CA VAL A 34 7.71 -3.08 6.12
C VAL A 34 7.12 -2.42 4.87
N PHE A 35 7.83 -1.49 4.23
CA PHE A 35 7.36 -0.86 3.00
C PHE A 35 7.16 -1.88 1.87
N MET A 36 8.05 -2.86 1.76
CA MET A 36 7.95 -3.91 0.74
C MET A 36 6.74 -4.81 0.98
N ALA A 37 6.49 -5.21 2.23
CA ALA A 37 5.30 -5.96 2.60
C ALA A 37 4.02 -5.18 2.28
N LEU A 38 3.98 -3.87 2.58
CA LEU A 38 2.84 -3.01 2.24
C LEU A 38 2.62 -2.92 0.72
N ALA A 39 3.70 -2.75 -0.05
CA ALA A 39 3.62 -2.69 -1.50
C ALA A 39 3.05 -3.98 -2.10
N VAL A 40 3.49 -5.15 -1.63
CA VAL A 40 2.97 -6.45 -2.04
C VAL A 40 1.52 -6.62 -1.59
N ALA A 41 1.19 -6.28 -0.34
CA ALA A 41 -0.15 -6.43 0.22
C ALA A 41 -1.21 -5.62 -0.55
N ILE A 42 -0.84 -4.49 -1.14
CA ILE A 42 -1.74 -3.66 -1.96
C ILE A 42 -1.73 -4.11 -3.42
N SER A 43 -0.55 -4.38 -3.99
CA SER A 43 -0.41 -4.68 -5.42
C SER A 43 -0.92 -6.07 -5.78
N LEU A 44 -0.76 -7.08 -4.92
CA LEU A 44 -1.18 -8.45 -5.20
C LEU A 44 -2.69 -8.56 -5.38
N PRO A 45 -3.53 -8.09 -4.43
CA PRO A 45 -4.98 -8.14 -4.59
C PRO A 45 -5.44 -7.33 -5.80
N LEU A 46 -4.84 -6.15 -6.02
CA LEU A 46 -5.16 -5.29 -7.16
C LEU A 46 -4.86 -5.99 -8.50
N ALA A 47 -3.70 -6.67 -8.61
CA ALA A 47 -3.29 -7.41 -9.80
C ALA A 47 -4.12 -8.69 -10.02
N LEU A 48 -4.66 -9.27 -8.95
CA LEU A 48 -5.61 -10.40 -9.00
C LEU A 48 -7.05 -9.94 -9.30
N GLY A 49 -7.30 -8.65 -9.47
CA GLY A 49 -8.63 -8.10 -9.74
C GLY A 49 -9.55 -8.07 -8.52
N VAL A 50 -9.00 -8.24 -7.31
CA VAL A 50 -9.74 -8.06 -6.06
C VAL A 50 -10.15 -6.58 -5.98
N LYS A 51 -11.45 -6.34 -5.85
CA LYS A 51 -11.98 -5.00 -5.63
C LYS A 51 -11.56 -4.53 -4.24
N LEU A 52 -10.47 -3.79 -4.19
CA LEU A 52 -10.07 -3.09 -2.97
C LEU A 52 -11.18 -2.12 -2.55
N PRO A 53 -11.46 -2.00 -1.24
CA PRO A 53 -12.43 -1.06 -0.74
C PRO A 53 -12.07 0.34 -1.26
N ASN A 54 -13.03 1.02 -1.88
CA ASN A 54 -12.80 2.35 -2.43
C ASN A 54 -12.41 3.31 -1.28
N PRO A 55 -11.19 3.89 -1.29
CA PRO A 55 -10.75 4.82 -0.25
C PRO A 55 -11.71 6.00 -0.08
N THR A 56 -12.35 6.43 -1.16
CA THR A 56 -13.35 7.50 -1.13
C THR A 56 -14.54 7.13 -0.26
N LYS A 57 -14.96 5.86 -0.22
CA LYS A 57 -16.03 5.40 0.69
C LYS A 57 -15.60 5.43 2.15
N LEU A 58 -14.34 5.11 2.43
CA LEU A 58 -13.78 5.21 3.77
C LEU A 58 -13.74 6.67 4.24
N ILE A 59 -13.28 7.57 3.37
CA ILE A 59 -13.28 9.02 3.60
C ILE A 59 -14.72 9.50 3.82
N ALA A 60 -15.69 9.07 3.00
CA ALA A 60 -17.11 9.38 3.19
C ALA A 60 -17.63 8.92 4.55
N ALA A 61 -17.26 7.72 5.01
CA ALA A 61 -17.73 7.21 6.29
C ALA A 61 -17.22 8.04 7.47
N VAL A 62 -15.98 8.53 7.40
CA VAL A 62 -15.35 9.34 8.45
C VAL A 62 -15.83 10.79 8.39
N PHE A 63 -15.88 11.39 7.20
CA PHE A 63 -16.17 12.82 7.02
C PHE A 63 -17.64 13.12 6.66
N GLY A 64 -18.41 12.11 6.26
CA GLY A 64 -19.85 12.17 6.04
C GLY A 64 -20.62 12.83 7.18
N PRO A 65 -20.48 12.37 8.45
CA PRO A 65 -21.18 12.98 9.58
C PRO A 65 -20.80 14.45 9.80
N LEU A 66 -19.57 14.85 9.44
CA LEU A 66 -19.15 16.25 9.52
C LEU A 66 -19.76 17.09 8.39
N SER A 67 -19.78 16.56 7.17
CA SER A 67 -20.41 17.23 6.01
C SER A 67 -21.92 17.39 6.18
N GLU A 68 -22.61 16.42 6.78
CA GLU A 68 -24.04 16.55 7.08
C GLU A 68 -24.33 17.63 8.13
N ARG A 69 -23.48 17.75 9.16
CA ARG A 69 -23.66 18.75 10.23
C ARG A 69 -23.29 20.17 9.81
N VAL A 70 -22.30 20.33 8.93
CA VAL A 70 -21.78 21.66 8.53
C VAL A 70 -22.38 22.14 7.22
N LEU A 71 -22.51 21.26 6.23
CA LEU A 71 -22.96 21.61 4.88
C LEU A 71 -24.42 21.21 4.61
N GLY A 72 -25.02 20.35 5.45
CA GLY A 72 -26.37 19.82 5.22
C GLY A 72 -26.48 18.93 3.98
N VAL A 73 -25.35 18.54 3.37
CA VAL A 73 -25.30 17.74 2.15
C VAL A 73 -24.75 16.36 2.48
N LYS A 74 -25.52 15.32 2.13
CA LYS A 74 -25.05 13.92 2.18
C LYS A 74 -24.10 13.64 1.02
N PRO A 75 -22.83 13.28 1.26
CA PRO A 75 -21.93 12.91 0.17
C PRO A 75 -22.42 11.63 -0.52
N LYS A 76 -22.71 11.72 -1.81
CA LYS A 76 -23.16 10.60 -2.66
C LYS A 76 -21.91 9.91 -3.23
N ILE A 77 -21.43 8.84 -2.59
CA ILE A 77 -20.19 8.11 -2.94
C ILE A 77 -20.47 6.65 -3.27
#